data_AF-A0A4P7PVD9-F1
#
_entry.id   AF-A0A4P7PVD9-F1
#
_cell.length_a   1.000
_cell.length_b   1.000
_cell.length_c   1.000
_cell.angle_alpha   90.00
_cell.angle_beta   90.00
_cell.angle_gamma   90.00
#
_symmetry.space_group_name_H-M   'P 1'
#
loop_
_entity.id
_entity.type
_entity.pdbx_description
1 polymer ?
#
loop_
_entity_poly.entity_id
_entity_poly.type
_entity_poly.pdbx_seq_one_letter_code
_entity_poly.pdbx_strand_id
1 'polypeptide(L)'
;MIRALLFNFIRERRYCRILLYAVVLFCPKINATTFYVNDNSIKGDVYTTAIGNDSNDGTSPDKPKLTILSAYEIAKEDDTIIVDIGNYNEISLKGEFSFENTKKIKFLIASLSDEIFSKIPLPINEKVSPTDFYVKNDKPIDREAYLRNLQNSVDKK
;
A
#
# COMPACT_ATOMS: atom_id res chain seq x y z
N MET A 1 -38.82 3.73 -46.57
CA MET A 1 -39.43 4.27 -45.33
C MET A 1 -38.46 4.30 -44.14
N ILE A 2 -37.56 3.32 -43.97
CA ILE A 2 -36.62 3.24 -42.83
C ILE A 2 -35.49 4.29 -42.87
N ARG A 3 -35.02 4.71 -44.05
CA ARG A 3 -34.00 5.78 -44.20
C ARG A 3 -34.48 7.18 -43.78
N ALA A 4 -35.78 7.44 -43.76
CA ALA A 4 -36.34 8.74 -43.33
C ALA A 4 -36.44 8.85 -41.79
N LEU A 5 -36.51 7.72 -41.09
CA LEU A 5 -36.58 7.68 -39.63
C LEU A 5 -35.19 7.87 -38.99
N LEU A 6 -34.12 7.35 -39.62
CA LEU A 6 -32.75 7.55 -39.16
C LEU A 6 -32.20 8.96 -39.40
N PHE A 7 -32.71 9.69 -40.40
CA PHE A 7 -32.24 11.04 -40.70
C PHE A 7 -32.89 12.13 -39.82
N ASN A 8 -34.09 11.87 -39.28
CA ASN A 8 -34.77 12.80 -38.38
C ASN A 8 -34.26 12.73 -36.93
N PHE A 9 -33.52 11.68 -36.56
CA PHE A 9 -32.99 11.53 -35.19
C PHE A 9 -31.79 12.45 -34.90
N ILE A 10 -31.11 12.96 -35.93
CA ILE A 10 -29.91 13.79 -35.80
C ILE A 10 -30.25 15.30 -35.86
N ARG A 11 -31.51 15.68 -36.12
CA ARG A 11 -31.84 17.05 -36.59
C ARG A 11 -32.23 18.07 -35.51
N GLU A 12 -32.48 17.67 -34.26
CA GLU A 12 -32.98 18.60 -33.24
C GLU A 12 -31.96 18.83 -32.11
N ARG A 13 -31.33 20.01 -32.08
CA ARG A 13 -30.33 20.47 -31.07
C ARG A 13 -30.82 20.38 -29.61
N ARG A 14 -32.11 20.12 -29.40
CA ARG A 14 -32.76 19.99 -28.08
C ARG A 14 -32.41 18.67 -27.40
N TYR A 15 -32.26 17.57 -28.16
CA TYR A 15 -31.92 16.26 -27.58
C TYR A 15 -30.46 16.16 -27.14
N CYS A 16 -29.54 16.82 -27.85
CA CYS A 16 -28.12 16.86 -27.47
C CYS A 16 -27.93 17.56 -26.11
N ARG A 17 -28.73 18.60 -25.82
CA ARG A 17 -28.74 19.28 -24.51
C ARG A 17 -29.34 18.40 -23.41
N ILE A 18 -30.45 17.71 -23.67
CA ILE A 18 -31.07 16.80 -22.69
C ILE A 18 -30.15 15.61 -22.38
N LEU A 19 -29.49 15.05 -23.40
CA LEU A 19 -28.50 13.97 -23.25
C LEU A 19 -27.27 14.46 -22.46
N LEU A 20 -26.81 15.69 -22.71
CA LEU A 20 -25.71 16.31 -21.95
C LEU A 20 -26.07 16.48 -20.46
N TYR A 21 -27.28 16.98 -20.15
CA TYR A 21 -27.75 17.13 -18.77
C TYR A 21 -27.92 15.78 -18.04
N ALA A 22 -28.41 14.74 -18.73
CA ALA A 22 -28.54 13.40 -18.16
C ALA A 22 -27.18 12.76 -17.82
N VAL A 23 -26.13 13.04 -18.60
CA VAL A 23 -24.76 12.57 -18.34
C VAL A 23 -24.10 13.30 -17.16
N VAL A 24 -24.44 14.57 -16.90
CA VAL A 24 -23.89 15.33 -15.76
C VAL A 24 -24.58 14.99 -14.43
N LEU A 25 -25.84 14.52 -14.47
CA LEU A 25 -26.62 14.16 -13.28
C LEU A 25 -26.33 12.76 -12.72
N PHE A 26 -25.59 11.92 -13.45
CA PHE A 26 -25.22 10.57 -13.04
C PHE A 26 -23.69 10.42 -12.95
N CYS A 27 -23.05 11.31 -12.19
CA CYS A 27 -21.69 11.06 -11.70
C CYS A 27 -21.82 10.49 -10.27
N PRO A 28 -21.66 9.17 -10.06
CA PRO A 28 -21.60 8.65 -8.71
C PRO A 28 -20.39 9.29 -8.03
N LYS A 29 -20.63 10.16 -7.04
CA LYS A 29 -19.59 10.52 -6.07
C LYS A 29 -19.23 9.25 -5.31
N ILE A 30 -18.13 8.62 -5.70
CA ILE A 30 -17.50 7.60 -4.86
C ILE A 30 -16.84 8.39 -3.73
N ASN A 31 -17.48 8.44 -2.57
CA ASN A 31 -16.84 8.98 -1.39
C ASN A 31 -15.87 7.89 -0.88
N ALA A 32 -14.58 8.21 -0.87
CA ALA A 32 -13.59 7.37 -0.23
C ALA A 32 -13.94 7.21 1.25
N THR A 33 -14.03 5.97 1.71
CA THR A 33 -14.29 5.60 3.10
C THR A 33 -12.97 5.27 3.79
N THR A 34 -12.89 5.60 5.08
CA THR A 34 -11.77 5.21 5.93
C THR A 34 -12.18 4.04 6.81
N PHE A 35 -11.39 2.98 6.78
CA PHE A 35 -11.52 1.85 7.67
C PHE A 35 -10.37 1.83 8.67
N TYR A 36 -10.69 1.44 9.91
CA TYR A 36 -9.78 1.33 11.03
C TYR A 36 -9.61 -0.15 11.39
N VAL A 37 -8.37 -0.56 11.57
CA VAL A 37 -7.99 -1.91 11.98
C VAL A 37 -7.12 -1.80 13.22
N ASN A 38 -7.41 -2.63 14.22
CA ASN A 38 -6.60 -2.77 15.42
C ASN A 38 -6.47 -4.24 15.82
N ASP A 39 -5.39 -4.62 16.49
CA ASP A 39 -5.23 -5.97 17.00
C ASP A 39 -5.98 -6.15 18.34
N ASN A 40 -5.60 -7.15 19.15
CA ASN A 40 -6.22 -7.41 20.45
C ASN A 40 -5.60 -6.62 21.61
N SER A 41 -4.88 -5.53 21.31
CA SER A 41 -4.19 -4.65 22.25
C SER A 41 -4.60 -3.20 22.03
N ILE A 42 -4.41 -2.36 23.06
CA ILE A 42 -4.52 -0.88 22.95
C ILE A 42 -3.18 -0.18 23.19
N LYS A 43 -2.11 -0.97 23.27
CA LYS A 43 -0.80 -0.50 23.72
C LYS A 43 0.02 -0.04 22.52
N GLY A 44 0.23 1.28 22.43
CA GLY A 44 1.03 1.89 21.37
C GLY A 44 0.20 2.38 20.19
N ASP A 45 -1.12 2.19 20.26
CA ASP A 45 -2.10 2.65 19.29
C ASP A 45 -2.10 4.17 19.16
N VAL A 46 -2.31 4.63 17.94
CA VAL A 46 -2.35 6.04 17.54
C VAL A 46 -3.68 6.38 16.87
N TYR A 47 -4.30 5.43 16.17
CA TYR A 47 -5.44 5.66 15.30
C TYR A 47 -6.78 5.22 15.89
N THR A 48 -6.78 4.25 16.79
CA THR A 48 -7.97 3.65 17.39
C THR A 48 -7.97 3.78 18.91
N THR A 49 -9.13 3.53 19.51
CA THR A 49 -9.36 3.70 20.95
C THR A 49 -9.90 2.44 21.62
N ALA A 50 -10.05 1.36 20.84
CA ALA A 50 -10.57 0.08 21.27
C ALA A 50 -9.85 -1.05 20.53
N ILE A 51 -9.84 -2.24 21.13
CA ILE A 51 -9.34 -3.46 20.47
C ILE A 51 -10.19 -3.79 19.23
N GLY A 52 -9.57 -4.48 18.27
CA GLY A 52 -10.23 -4.94 17.05
C GLY A 52 -11.29 -6.01 17.28
N ASN A 53 -12.34 -5.96 16.46
CA ASN A 53 -13.32 -7.04 16.33
C ASN A 53 -13.85 -7.07 14.89
N ASP A 54 -13.74 -8.21 14.20
CA ASP A 54 -14.21 -8.31 12.81
C ASP A 54 -15.73 -8.19 12.64
N SER A 55 -16.48 -8.24 13.74
CA SER A 55 -17.92 -7.92 13.77
C SER A 55 -18.20 -6.42 13.71
N ASN A 56 -17.22 -5.56 14.01
CA ASN A 56 -17.36 -4.11 13.89
C ASN A 56 -17.47 -3.69 12.42
N ASP A 57 -18.02 -2.52 12.13
CA ASP A 57 -18.04 -2.00 10.75
C ASP A 57 -16.67 -1.47 10.29
N GLY A 58 -15.78 -1.13 11.23
CA GLY A 58 -14.45 -0.59 10.94
C GLY A 58 -14.45 0.88 10.53
N THR A 59 -15.58 1.58 10.56
CA THR A 59 -15.70 2.96 10.04
C THR A 59 -15.42 4.04 11.08
N SER A 60 -15.07 3.64 12.30
CA SER A 60 -14.79 4.54 13.43
C SER A 60 -13.65 4.02 14.32
N PRO A 61 -12.85 4.92 14.93
CA PRO A 61 -11.75 4.56 15.83
C PRO A 61 -12.13 3.72 17.06
N ASP A 62 -13.38 3.78 17.54
CA ASP A 62 -13.87 3.01 18.68
C ASP A 62 -14.47 1.65 18.27
N LYS A 63 -14.60 1.40 16.97
CA LYS A 63 -15.08 0.13 16.40
C LYS A 63 -14.18 -0.35 15.26
N PRO A 64 -12.88 -0.62 15.51
CA PRO A 64 -12.00 -1.11 14.48
C PRO A 64 -12.26 -2.59 14.13
N LYS A 65 -11.95 -2.97 12.90
CA LYS A 65 -11.80 -4.37 12.49
C LYS A 65 -10.61 -5.01 13.21
N LEU A 66 -10.65 -6.33 13.38
CA LEU A 66 -9.55 -7.08 13.99
C LEU A 66 -8.45 -7.42 12.97
N THR A 67 -8.87 -7.75 11.76
CA THR A 67 -7.98 -8.19 10.69
C THR A 67 -7.93 -7.17 9.56
N ILE A 68 -6.79 -7.11 8.87
CA ILE A 68 -6.61 -6.23 7.72
C ILE A 68 -7.43 -6.78 6.55
N LEU A 69 -7.51 -8.11 6.44
CA LEU A 69 -8.29 -8.76 5.39
C LEU A 69 -9.79 -8.43 5.51
N SER A 70 -10.36 -8.43 6.71
CA SER A 70 -11.80 -8.12 6.88
C SER A 70 -12.14 -6.68 6.51
N ALA A 71 -11.24 -5.72 6.77
CA ALA A 71 -11.37 -4.35 6.28
C ALA A 71 -11.21 -4.29 4.75
N TYR A 72 -10.24 -5.02 4.19
CA TYR A 72 -9.99 -5.06 2.75
C TYR A 72 -11.17 -5.66 1.96
N GLU A 73 -11.86 -6.66 2.49
CA GLU A 73 -13.01 -7.30 1.84
C GLU A 73 -14.15 -6.31 1.58
N ILE A 74 -14.43 -5.43 2.53
CA ILE A 74 -15.52 -4.44 2.44
C ILE A 74 -15.10 -3.11 1.78
N ALA A 75 -13.81 -2.80 1.77
CA ALA A 75 -13.26 -1.62 1.11
C ALA A 75 -13.38 -1.70 -0.42
N LYS A 76 -13.48 -0.53 -1.05
CA LYS A 76 -13.58 -0.28 -2.49
C LYS A 76 -12.40 0.57 -2.97
N GLU A 77 -12.19 0.61 -4.28
CA GLU A 77 -11.16 1.47 -4.89
C GLU A 77 -11.23 2.90 -4.34
N ASP A 78 -10.06 3.48 -4.08
CA ASP A 78 -9.82 4.77 -3.42
C ASP A 78 -10.11 4.86 -1.91
N ASP A 79 -10.64 3.83 -1.28
CA ASP A 79 -10.74 3.77 0.19
C ASP A 79 -9.36 3.72 0.86
N THR A 80 -9.33 4.04 2.15
CA THR A 80 -8.12 3.99 2.97
C THR A 80 -8.33 3.06 4.16
N ILE A 81 -7.38 2.15 4.39
CA ILE A 81 -7.32 1.31 5.58
C ILE A 81 -6.20 1.84 6.46
N ILE A 82 -6.56 2.32 7.65
CA ILE A 82 -5.64 2.75 8.70
C ILE A 82 -5.52 1.60 9.69
N VAL A 83 -4.30 1.15 9.91
CA VAL A 83 -3.98 0.00 10.74
C VAL A 83 -3.14 0.51 11.90
N ASP A 84 -3.61 0.27 13.13
CA ASP A 84 -2.81 0.52 14.32
C ASP A 84 -1.64 -0.44 14.42
N ILE A 85 -0.79 -0.20 15.40
CA ILE A 85 0.31 -1.10 15.62
C ILE A 85 -0.19 -2.44 16.17
N GLY A 86 0.27 -3.53 15.59
CA GLY A 86 -0.08 -4.84 16.07
C GLY A 86 0.58 -5.96 15.31
N ASN A 87 0.29 -7.18 15.74
CA ASN A 87 0.71 -8.40 15.06
C ASN A 87 -0.40 -8.87 14.12
N TYR A 88 -0.21 -8.66 12.81
CA TYR A 88 -1.15 -9.09 11.78
C TYR A 88 -0.58 -10.24 10.97
N ASN A 89 -1.32 -11.33 10.83
CA ASN A 89 -0.90 -12.50 10.05
C ASN A 89 -0.80 -12.18 8.56
N GLU A 90 -1.45 -11.11 8.13
CA GLU A 90 -1.45 -10.62 6.76
C GLU A 90 -0.21 -9.84 6.38
N ILE A 91 0.66 -9.48 7.34
CA ILE A 91 1.90 -8.74 7.08
C ILE A 91 3.10 -9.60 7.46
N SER A 92 4.00 -9.84 6.51
CA SER A 92 5.25 -10.54 6.78
C SER A 92 6.25 -9.66 7.54
N LEU A 93 7.30 -10.26 8.11
CA LEU A 93 8.41 -9.53 8.75
C LEU A 93 9.12 -8.53 7.81
N LYS A 94 8.89 -8.64 6.50
CA LYS A 94 9.44 -7.72 5.47
C LYS A 94 8.48 -6.59 5.12
N GLY A 95 7.33 -6.48 5.79
CA GLY A 95 6.29 -5.50 5.47
C GLY A 95 5.49 -5.83 4.21
N GLU A 96 5.54 -7.08 3.74
CA GLU A 96 4.79 -7.51 2.55
C GLU A 96 3.44 -8.11 2.96
N PHE A 97 2.38 -7.71 2.26
CA PHE A 97 1.06 -8.32 2.44
C PHE A 97 1.04 -9.76 1.91
N SER A 98 0.28 -10.63 2.59
CA SER A 98 0.01 -12.01 2.15
C SER A 98 -1.00 -12.10 0.99
N PHE A 99 -1.57 -10.96 0.58
CA PHE A 99 -2.53 -10.84 -0.50
C PHE A 99 -2.20 -9.68 -1.44
N GLU A 100 -2.70 -9.76 -2.68
CA GLU A 100 -2.52 -8.71 -3.67
C GLU A 100 -3.56 -7.59 -3.52
N ASN A 101 -3.10 -6.34 -3.50
CA ASN A 101 -3.96 -5.15 -3.48
C ASN A 101 -4.49 -4.81 -4.89
N THR A 102 -5.37 -5.66 -5.42
CA THR A 102 -6.00 -5.48 -6.75
C THR A 102 -6.99 -4.33 -6.78
N LYS A 103 -7.58 -3.97 -5.63
CA LYS A 103 -8.54 -2.86 -5.45
C LYS A 103 -7.86 -1.48 -5.38
N LYS A 104 -6.52 -1.40 -5.36
CA LYS A 104 -5.74 -0.15 -5.20
C LYS A 104 -6.10 0.65 -3.93
N ILE A 105 -6.36 -0.05 -2.84
CA ILE A 105 -6.63 0.54 -1.53
C ILE A 105 -5.37 1.24 -1.01
N LYS A 106 -5.52 2.37 -0.33
CA LYS A 106 -4.41 3.02 0.39
C LYS A 106 -4.29 2.43 1.78
N PHE A 107 -3.08 2.00 2.16
CA PHE A 107 -2.80 1.50 3.50
C PHE A 107 -1.93 2.50 4.26
N LEU A 108 -2.34 2.84 5.48
CA LEU A 108 -1.57 3.63 6.45
C LEU A 108 -1.39 2.77 7.70
N ILE A 109 -0.19 2.24 7.91
CA ILE A 109 0.08 1.24 8.95
C ILE A 109 1.01 1.88 9.98
N ALA A 110 0.60 1.91 11.24
CA ALA A 110 1.50 2.28 12.34
C ALA A 110 2.54 1.17 12.54
N SER A 111 3.81 1.56 12.63
CA SER A 111 4.93 0.67 12.94
C SER A 111 5.72 1.25 14.12
N LEU A 112 6.18 0.37 15.03
CA LEU A 112 7.12 0.73 16.10
C LEU A 112 8.58 0.79 15.60
N SER A 113 8.85 0.25 14.42
CA SER A 113 10.19 0.28 13.83
C SER A 113 10.23 1.23 12.64
N ASP A 114 11.26 2.09 12.64
CA ASP A 114 11.66 2.89 11.48
C ASP A 114 12.21 2.02 10.32
N GLU A 115 12.26 0.69 10.50
CA GLU A 115 12.97 -0.25 9.62
C GLU A 115 12.12 -1.00 8.59
N ILE A 116 10.78 -0.85 8.57
CA ILE A 116 9.93 -1.68 7.67
C ILE A 116 9.77 -1.11 6.24
N PHE A 117 10.43 0.00 5.89
CA PHE A 117 10.44 0.51 4.51
C PHE A 117 11.83 0.77 3.93
N SER A 118 12.83 0.00 4.37
CA SER A 118 14.08 -0.11 3.61
C SER A 118 13.89 -1.06 2.43
N LYS A 119 13.35 -0.54 1.34
CA LYS A 119 13.44 -1.19 0.03
C LYS A 119 14.89 -1.09 -0.45
N ILE A 120 15.76 -1.91 0.12
CA ILE A 120 17.08 -2.18 -0.42
C ILE A 120 17.21 -3.70 -0.44
N PRO A 121 16.94 -4.39 -1.58
CA PRO A 121 17.58 -5.68 -1.73
C PRO A 121 19.09 -5.42 -1.55
N LEU A 122 19.68 -6.06 -0.54
CA LEU A 122 21.13 -6.17 -0.41
C LEU A 122 21.69 -6.48 -1.81
N PRO A 123 22.78 -5.83 -2.24
CA PRO A 123 23.33 -6.04 -3.56
C PRO A 123 23.43 -7.55 -3.80
N ILE A 124 22.72 -7.99 -4.82
CA ILE A 124 22.73 -9.37 -5.29
C ILE A 124 24.20 -9.65 -5.63
N ASN A 125 24.70 -10.84 -5.30
CA ASN A 125 26.08 -11.27 -5.58
C ASN A 125 26.39 -11.39 -7.09
N GLU A 126 25.76 -10.58 -7.94
CA GLU A 126 26.00 -10.48 -9.35
C GLU A 126 26.98 -9.34 -9.61
N LYS A 127 28.19 -9.73 -10.04
CA LYS A 127 29.35 -8.91 -10.32
C LYS A 127 28.99 -7.84 -11.36
N VAL A 128 28.93 -6.55 -10.98
CA VAL A 128 28.65 -5.45 -11.91
C VAL A 128 29.89 -4.58 -12.13
N SER A 129 30.77 -5.00 -13.04
CA SER A 129 31.83 -4.18 -13.66
C SER A 129 32.96 -3.68 -12.71
N PRO A 130 34.20 -3.41 -13.18
CA PRO A 130 35.41 -3.31 -12.34
C PRO A 130 35.54 -2.10 -11.39
N THR A 131 34.48 -1.33 -11.14
CA THR A 131 34.50 -0.14 -10.25
C THR A 131 33.64 -0.31 -8.99
N ASP A 132 33.42 -1.54 -8.54
CA ASP A 132 32.63 -1.84 -7.33
C ASP A 132 33.40 -1.51 -6.04
N PHE A 133 32.76 -0.72 -5.17
CA PHE A 133 33.25 -0.38 -3.85
C PHE A 133 33.12 -1.57 -2.89
N TYR A 134 34.20 -1.90 -2.18
CA TYR A 134 34.16 -2.89 -1.09
C TYR A 134 33.65 -2.20 0.18
N VAL A 135 32.94 -2.87 1.09
CA VAL A 135 32.41 -2.23 2.32
C VAL A 135 33.15 -2.74 3.56
N LYS A 136 33.58 -1.83 4.44
CA LYS A 136 34.09 -2.13 5.78
C LYS A 136 33.45 -1.18 6.79
N ASN A 137 32.79 -1.72 7.82
CA ASN A 137 32.03 -0.93 8.81
C ASN A 137 31.12 0.11 8.13
N ASP A 138 30.34 -0.35 7.16
CA ASP A 138 29.38 0.45 6.40
C ASP A 138 29.98 1.61 5.58
N LYS A 139 31.30 1.60 5.34
CA LYS A 139 31.98 2.59 4.51
C LYS A 139 32.58 1.95 3.25
N PRO A 140 32.48 2.60 2.08
CA PRO A 140 33.13 2.15 0.87
C PRO A 140 34.66 2.26 1.00
N ILE A 141 35.37 1.24 0.57
CA ILE A 141 36.83 1.14 0.48
C ILE A 141 37.22 0.56 -0.89
N ASP A 142 38.41 0.90 -1.36
CA ASP A 142 38.96 0.34 -2.61
C ASP A 142 39.43 -1.13 -2.44
N ARG A 143 39.67 -1.79 -3.57
CA ARG A 143 40.09 -3.19 -3.64
C ARG A 143 41.35 -3.49 -2.83
N GLU A 144 42.38 -2.65 -2.97
CA GLU A 144 43.68 -2.88 -2.36
C GLU A 144 43.64 -2.64 -0.84
N ALA A 145 42.79 -1.71 -0.40
CA ALA A 145 42.46 -1.56 1.02
C ALA A 145 41.74 -2.78 1.58
N TYR A 146 40.79 -3.38 0.84
CA TYR A 146 40.10 -4.60 1.26
C TYR A 146 41.06 -5.79 1.42
N LEU A 147 41.90 -6.04 0.41
CA LEU A 147 42.83 -7.19 0.41
C LEU A 147 43.87 -7.11 1.53
N ARG A 148 44.42 -5.92 1.82
CA ARG A 148 45.34 -5.73 2.96
C ARG A 148 44.68 -6.08 4.30
N ASN A 149 43.41 -5.72 4.47
CA ASN A 149 42.67 -6.04 5.69
C ASN A 149 42.39 -7.55 5.82
N LEU A 150 42.10 -8.23 4.71
CA LEU A 150 41.89 -9.67 4.71
C LEU A 150 43.17 -10.42 5.11
N GLN A 151 44.31 -10.07 4.52
CA GLN A 151 45.60 -10.68 4.88
C GLN A 151 45.92 -10.51 6.37
N ASN A 152 45.76 -9.29 6.89
CA ASN A 152 45.95 -8.99 8.31
C ASN A 152 45.00 -9.74 9.26
N SER A 153 43.85 -10.22 8.77
CA SER A 153 42.91 -11.03 9.54
C SER A 153 43.28 -12.51 9.55
N VAL A 154 43.91 -12.99 8.49
CA VAL A 154 44.42 -14.37 8.37
C VAL A 154 45.68 -14.53 9.22
N ASP A 155 46.57 -13.54 9.22
CA ASP A 155 47.82 -13.58 9.98
C ASP A 155 47.62 -13.41 11.50
N LYS A 156 46.40 -13.08 11.94
CA LYS A 156 46.01 -12.91 13.37
C LYS A 156 45.29 -14.13 13.95
N LYS A 157 45.19 -15.23 13.21
CA LYS A 157 44.70 -16.54 13.69
C LYS A 157 45.86 -17.50 13.84
#